data_AF-A0A2W1BDB5-F1
#
_entry.id   AF-A0A2W1BDB5-F1
#
_cell.length_a   1.000
_cell.length_b   1.000
_cell.length_c   1.000
_cell.angle_alpha   90.00
_cell.angle_beta   90.00
_cell.angle_gamma   90.00
#
_symmetry.space_group_name_H-M   'P 1'
#
loop_
_entity.id
_entity.type
_entity.pdbx_description
1 polymer ?
#
loop_
_entity_poly.entity_id
_entity_poly.type
_entity_poly.pdbx_seq_one_letter_code
_entity_poly.pdbx_strand_id
1 'polypeptide(L)'
;MTDDTLVCDIKNVLFIRFAFGFLQNFNGSKIKRLSYLYTICFFILFAVFSLFPNELIFLSFRILALIEYFILFMISFVTKEEYIRQSYKVIYGLDTIPGAKKIFQNLEHFLKVSFVLSWTNNLCFSSLICFKIPEACSISYLYSVSPLLLHRLTCDAGRYTLIMFLGLLHSRAKLLRNYLDTKSANTAWDRYSVKQYINMYESFTNTIDISAVPVKLTVSYSMFSPSLALSITLSR
;
A
#
# COMPACT_ATOMS: atom_id res chain seq x y z
N MET A 1 -15.49 6.45 -24.83
CA MET A 1 -15.76 5.83 -23.52
C MET A 1 -15.00 4.52 -23.52
N THR A 2 -13.69 4.56 -23.29
CA THR A 2 -12.88 3.34 -23.15
C THR A 2 -13.10 2.84 -21.74
N ASP A 3 -13.61 1.63 -21.59
CA ASP A 3 -13.69 0.98 -20.28
C ASP A 3 -12.31 1.05 -19.62
N ASP A 4 -12.24 1.69 -18.45
CA ASP A 4 -11.06 1.71 -17.61
C ASP A 4 -10.87 0.30 -17.00
N THR A 5 -10.50 -0.66 -17.84
CA THR A 5 -10.17 -2.02 -17.41
C THR A 5 -8.88 -2.00 -16.62
N LEU A 6 -8.95 -2.51 -15.40
CA LEU A 6 -7.80 -2.70 -14.50
C LEU A 6 -7.18 -4.07 -14.74
N VAL A 7 -5.87 -4.20 -14.50
CA VAL A 7 -5.16 -5.48 -14.68
C VAL A 7 -5.53 -6.53 -13.62
N CYS A 8 -5.98 -6.11 -12.44
CA CYS A 8 -6.58 -6.97 -11.42
C CYS A 8 -7.57 -6.19 -10.53
N ASP A 9 -8.41 -6.92 -9.79
CA ASP A 9 -9.38 -6.29 -8.89
C ASP A 9 -8.75 -5.88 -7.55
N ILE A 10 -8.48 -4.59 -7.41
CA ILE A 10 -7.92 -3.99 -6.20
C ILE A 10 -8.97 -3.29 -5.32
N LYS A 11 -10.27 -3.32 -5.68
CA LYS A 11 -11.31 -2.53 -5.01
C LYS A 11 -11.42 -2.81 -3.52
N ASN A 12 -11.34 -4.09 -3.12
CA ASN A 12 -11.45 -4.49 -1.72
C ASN A 12 -10.30 -3.93 -0.88
N VAL A 13 -9.07 -3.96 -1.41
CA VAL A 13 -7.89 -3.42 -0.73
C VAL A 13 -8.04 -1.92 -0.54
N LEU A 14 -8.49 -1.22 -1.58
CA LEU A 14 -8.71 0.23 -1.53
C LEU A 14 -9.80 0.62 -0.53
N PHE A 15 -10.92 -0.12 -0.51
CA PHE A 15 -12.00 0.10 0.45
C PHE A 15 -11.56 -0.12 1.89
N ILE A 16 -10.76 -1.16 2.16
CA ILE A 16 -10.23 -1.39 3.50
C ILE A 16 -9.32 -0.23 3.90
N ARG A 17 -8.43 0.24 3.02
CA ARG A 17 -7.60 1.42 3.31
C ARG A 17 -8.45 2.65 3.63
N PHE A 18 -9.54 2.87 2.90
CA PHE A 18 -10.49 3.93 3.23
C PHE A 18 -11.07 3.79 4.64
N ALA A 19 -11.43 2.58 5.06
CA ALA A 19 -11.92 2.33 6.43
C ALA A 19 -10.90 2.75 7.51
N PHE A 20 -9.60 2.67 7.22
CA PHE A 20 -8.51 3.13 8.11
C PHE A 20 -8.14 4.60 7.95
N GLY A 21 -8.98 5.41 7.31
CA GLY A 21 -8.78 6.86 7.22
C GLY A 21 -7.80 7.28 6.13
N PHE A 22 -7.58 6.46 5.09
CA PHE A 22 -6.85 6.87 3.89
C PHE A 22 -7.82 7.37 2.83
N LEU A 23 -7.48 8.49 2.19
CA LEU A 23 -8.39 9.18 1.27
C LEU A 23 -8.73 8.34 0.03
N GLN A 24 -10.01 8.09 -0.19
CA GLN A 24 -10.54 7.42 -1.39
C GLN A 24 -11.30 8.38 -2.31
N ASN A 25 -10.97 8.36 -3.61
CA ASN A 25 -11.66 9.13 -4.64
C ASN A 25 -12.86 8.35 -5.19
N PHE A 26 -14.03 8.52 -4.57
CA PHE A 26 -15.28 7.98 -5.10
C PHE A 26 -15.81 8.80 -6.29
N ASN A 27 -16.51 8.12 -7.19
CA ASN A 27 -17.23 8.76 -8.29
C ASN A 27 -18.46 9.50 -7.73
N GLY A 28 -18.52 10.82 -7.92
CA GLY A 28 -19.65 11.66 -7.49
C GLY A 28 -19.23 12.79 -6.55
N SER A 29 -19.67 14.02 -6.85
CA SER A 29 -19.22 15.23 -6.14
C SER A 29 -19.56 15.23 -4.64
N LYS A 30 -20.73 14.70 -4.25
CA LYS A 30 -21.18 14.63 -2.85
C LYS A 30 -20.42 13.57 -2.05
N ILE A 31 -20.30 12.35 -2.58
CA ILE A 31 -19.60 11.23 -1.93
C ILE A 31 -18.12 11.55 -1.79
N LYS A 32 -17.52 12.20 -2.79
CA LYS A 32 -16.14 12.69 -2.72
C LYS A 32 -15.94 13.63 -1.53
N ARG A 33 -16.79 14.65 -1.35
CA ARG A 33 -16.69 15.58 -0.19
C ARG A 33 -16.83 14.85 1.15
N LEU A 34 -17.74 13.88 1.25
CA LEU A 34 -17.89 13.06 2.46
C LEU A 34 -16.65 12.22 2.75
N SER A 35 -15.99 11.66 1.73
CA SER A 35 -14.72 10.93 1.89
C SER A 35 -13.60 11.82 2.45
N TYR A 36 -13.46 13.04 1.93
CA TYR A 36 -12.50 14.01 2.49
C TYR A 36 -12.80 14.35 3.95
N LEU A 37 -14.06 14.64 4.26
CA LEU A 37 -14.48 14.97 5.63
C LEU A 37 -14.24 13.80 6.57
N TYR A 38 -14.66 12.59 6.19
CA TYR A 38 -14.42 11.36 6.94
C TYR A 38 -12.93 11.18 7.24
N THR A 39 -12.09 11.31 6.22
CA THR A 39 -10.64 11.11 6.33
C THR A 39 -10.00 12.10 7.32
N ILE A 40 -10.40 13.38 7.26
CA ILE A 40 -9.92 14.42 8.20
C ILE A 40 -10.45 14.17 9.62
N CYS A 41 -11.75 13.88 9.76
CA CYS A 41 -12.35 13.58 11.06
C CYS A 41 -11.73 12.34 11.71
N PHE A 42 -11.46 11.29 10.93
CA PHE A 42 -10.78 10.08 11.39
C PHE A 42 -9.37 10.41 11.87
N PHE A 43 -8.60 11.20 11.13
CA PHE A 43 -7.26 11.63 11.55
C PHE A 43 -7.30 12.39 12.89
N ILE A 44 -8.20 13.38 13.03
CA ILE A 44 -8.34 14.16 14.27
C ILE A 44 -8.74 13.25 15.44
N LEU A 45 -9.75 12.41 15.24
CA LEU A 45 -10.24 11.49 16.26
C LEU A 45 -9.14 10.49 16.69
N PHE A 46 -8.38 9.96 15.73
CA PHE A 46 -7.25 9.08 15.99
C PHE A 46 -6.13 9.79 16.76
N ALA A 47 -5.82 11.04 16.42
CA ALA A 47 -4.84 11.85 17.13
C ALA A 47 -5.25 12.11 18.59
N VAL A 48 -6.52 12.46 18.81
CA VAL A 48 -7.09 12.65 20.16
C VAL A 48 -7.00 11.34 20.96
N PHE A 49 -7.47 10.22 20.41
CA PHE A 49 -7.38 8.94 21.12
C PHE A 49 -5.94 8.50 21.41
N SER A 50 -4.97 8.91 20.60
CA SER A 50 -3.57 8.57 20.80
C SER A 50 -2.88 9.46 21.85
N LEU A 51 -3.30 10.72 22.04
CA LEU A 51 -2.64 11.67 22.94
C LEU A 51 -3.24 11.74 24.35
N PHE A 52 -4.55 11.48 24.49
CA PHE A 52 -5.28 11.64 25.75
C PHE A 52 -5.36 10.42 26.71
N PRO A 53 -4.72 9.25 26.52
CA PRO A 53 -4.71 8.24 27.59
C PRO A 53 -3.82 8.69 28.76
N ASN A 54 -4.32 8.58 30.00
CA ASN A 54 -3.72 9.07 31.25
C ASN A 54 -2.30 8.58 31.59
N GLU A 55 -1.75 7.63 30.84
CA GLU A 55 -0.44 7.02 31.14
C GLU A 55 0.72 7.74 30.44
N LEU A 56 1.57 8.40 31.24
CA LEU A 56 2.75 9.16 30.79
C LEU A 56 3.88 8.28 30.24
N ILE A 57 3.96 7.01 30.65
CA ILE A 57 5.11 6.11 30.40
C ILE A 57 5.33 5.83 28.89
N PHE A 58 4.32 6.06 28.05
CA PHE A 58 4.37 5.78 26.61
C PHE A 58 4.21 7.01 25.71
N LEU A 59 4.35 8.23 26.26
CA LEU A 59 4.08 9.45 25.50
C LEU A 59 4.99 9.62 24.28
N SER A 60 6.30 9.38 24.43
CA SER A 60 7.27 9.47 23.33
C SER A 60 6.95 8.49 22.18
N PHE A 61 6.59 7.26 22.54
CA PHE A 61 6.18 6.24 21.58
C PHE A 61 4.90 6.67 20.82
N ARG A 62 3.91 7.19 21.54
CA ARG A 62 2.63 7.66 20.94
C ARG A 62 2.85 8.84 20.00
N ILE A 63 3.72 9.79 20.35
CA ILE A 63 4.06 10.92 19.48
C ILE A 63 4.70 10.42 18.19
N LEU A 64 5.67 9.50 18.28
CA LEU A 64 6.34 8.94 17.09
C LEU A 64 5.37 8.16 16.20
N ALA A 65 4.52 7.34 16.81
CA ALA A 65 3.41 6.66 16.11
C ALA A 65 2.51 7.66 15.39
N LEU A 66 2.16 8.78 16.03
CA LEU A 66 1.36 9.84 15.42
C LEU A 66 2.09 10.51 14.24
N ILE A 67 3.39 10.76 14.36
CA ILE A 67 4.22 11.30 13.27
C ILE A 67 4.26 10.32 12.10
N GLU A 68 4.46 9.02 12.36
CA GLU A 68 4.41 7.99 11.32
C GLU A 68 3.08 8.01 10.56
N TYR A 69 1.98 7.94 11.32
CA TYR A 69 0.64 7.93 10.74
C TYR A 69 0.36 9.22 9.97
N PHE A 70 0.77 10.37 10.50
CA PHE A 70 0.64 11.66 9.81
C PHE A 70 1.39 11.67 8.48
N ILE A 71 2.61 11.14 8.41
CA ILE A 71 3.35 11.08 7.15
C ILE A 71 2.64 10.16 6.14
N LEU A 72 2.20 8.97 6.56
CA LEU A 72 1.45 8.05 5.71
C LEU A 72 0.13 8.66 5.23
N PHE A 73 -0.55 9.40 6.10
CA PHE A 73 -1.75 10.15 5.77
C PHE A 73 -1.47 11.22 4.72
N MET A 74 -0.43 12.04 4.91
CA MET A 74 -0.02 13.08 3.97
C MET A 74 0.39 12.48 2.62
N ILE A 75 1.13 11.36 2.61
CA ILE A 75 1.47 10.62 1.38
C ILE A 75 0.18 10.20 0.67
N SER A 76 -0.79 9.60 1.38
CA SER A 76 -2.06 9.19 0.77
C SER A 76 -2.86 10.37 0.23
N PHE A 77 -2.77 11.54 0.88
CA PHE A 77 -3.46 12.75 0.46
C PHE A 77 -2.83 13.39 -0.79
N VAL A 78 -1.50 13.41 -0.85
CA VAL A 78 -0.72 13.93 -1.99
C VAL A 78 -0.83 13.00 -3.18
N THR A 79 -0.58 11.71 -2.96
CA THR A 79 -0.56 10.72 -4.03
C THR A 79 -1.95 10.51 -4.59
N LYS A 80 -3.04 10.73 -3.84
CA LYS A 80 -4.44 10.48 -4.25
C LYS A 80 -4.63 9.03 -4.74
N GLU A 81 -5.64 8.34 -4.24
CA GLU A 81 -5.90 6.95 -4.65
C GLU A 81 -6.06 6.75 -6.19
N GLU A 82 -6.38 7.82 -6.90
CA GLU A 82 -6.40 7.91 -8.36
C GLU A 82 -5.07 7.47 -9.01
N TYR A 83 -3.91 7.75 -8.40
CA TYR A 83 -2.62 7.32 -8.95
C TYR A 83 -2.41 5.81 -8.85
N ILE A 84 -2.89 5.18 -7.77
CA ILE A 84 -2.85 3.72 -7.61
C ILE A 84 -3.74 3.10 -8.68
N ARG A 85 -4.97 3.60 -8.83
CA ARG A 85 -5.90 3.11 -9.84
C ARG A 85 -5.37 3.31 -11.27
N GLN A 86 -4.74 4.46 -11.54
CA GLN A 86 -4.13 4.76 -12.83
C GLN A 86 -2.97 3.81 -13.14
N SER A 87 -2.17 3.46 -12.14
CA SER A 87 -1.04 2.54 -12.31
C SER A 87 -1.49 1.12 -12.66
N TYR A 88 -2.65 0.71 -12.13
CA TYR A 88 -3.31 -0.55 -12.41
C TYR A 88 -4.16 -0.55 -13.69
N LYS A 89 -4.17 0.52 -14.50
CA LYS A 89 -4.79 0.48 -15.83
C LYS A 89 -4.01 -0.45 -16.76
N VAL A 90 -4.74 -1.17 -17.61
CA VAL A 90 -4.16 -2.06 -18.62
C VAL A 90 -3.31 -1.27 -19.61
N ILE A 91 -2.07 -1.72 -19.81
CA ILE A 91 -1.17 -1.24 -20.86
C ILE A 91 -1.27 -2.21 -22.04
N TYR A 92 -1.93 -1.77 -23.12
CA TYR A 92 -2.03 -2.55 -24.35
C TYR A 92 -0.64 -2.88 -24.90
N GLY A 93 -0.45 -4.13 -25.32
CA GLY A 93 0.85 -4.65 -25.77
C GLY A 93 1.58 -5.41 -24.68
N LEU A 94 1.81 -4.80 -23.50
CA LEU A 94 2.51 -5.43 -22.38
C LEU A 94 1.61 -6.34 -21.54
N ASP A 95 0.44 -5.82 -21.14
CA ASP A 95 -0.48 -6.54 -20.23
C ASP A 95 -1.40 -7.50 -21.01
N THR A 96 -1.33 -7.49 -22.34
CA THR A 96 -2.13 -8.34 -23.24
C THR A 96 -1.36 -9.55 -23.79
N ILE A 97 -0.13 -9.78 -23.35
CA ILE A 97 0.71 -10.91 -23.78
C ILE A 97 0.13 -12.25 -23.27
N PRO A 98 0.26 -13.36 -24.02
CA PRO A 98 -0.10 -14.69 -23.53
C PRO A 98 0.52 -15.00 -22.15
N GLY A 99 -0.31 -15.42 -21.20
CA GLY A 99 0.11 -15.71 -19.83
C GLY A 99 0.02 -14.53 -18.85
N ALA A 100 -0.20 -13.30 -19.32
CA ALA A 100 -0.37 -12.11 -18.47
C ALA A 100 -1.50 -12.26 -17.46
N LYS A 101 -2.66 -12.78 -17.90
CA LYS A 101 -3.82 -13.03 -17.03
C LYS A 101 -3.46 -13.88 -15.80
N LYS A 102 -2.67 -14.95 -15.98
CA LYS A 102 -2.26 -15.83 -14.87
C LYS A 102 -1.33 -15.12 -13.89
N ILE A 103 -0.41 -14.28 -14.39
CA ILE A 103 0.49 -13.50 -13.56
C ILE A 103 -0.29 -12.48 -12.72
N PHE A 104 -1.25 -11.76 -13.32
CA PHE A 104 -2.08 -10.79 -12.60
C PHE A 104 -3.07 -11.45 -11.62
N GLN A 105 -3.60 -12.63 -11.93
CA GLN A 105 -4.38 -13.41 -10.97
C GLN A 105 -3.54 -13.84 -9.76
N ASN A 106 -2.29 -14.26 -9.99
CA ASN A 106 -1.38 -14.58 -8.89
C ASN A 106 -1.03 -13.33 -8.06
N LEU A 107 -0.86 -12.17 -8.70
CA LEU A 107 -0.68 -10.90 -8.00
C LEU A 107 -1.90 -10.57 -7.13
N GLU A 108 -3.11 -10.66 -7.68
CA GLU A 108 -4.34 -10.41 -6.92
C GLU A 108 -4.45 -11.33 -5.69
N HIS A 109 -4.17 -12.62 -5.89
CA HIS A 109 -4.16 -13.59 -4.79
C HIS A 109 -3.08 -13.25 -3.75
N PHE A 110 -1.86 -12.92 -4.19
CA PHE A 110 -0.78 -12.49 -3.30
C PHE A 110 -1.17 -11.24 -2.50
N LEU A 111 -1.83 -10.26 -3.13
CA LEU A 111 -2.27 -9.07 -2.43
C LEU A 111 -3.30 -9.44 -1.35
N LYS A 112 -4.36 -10.20 -1.70
CA LYS A 112 -5.36 -10.62 -0.71
C LYS A 112 -4.75 -11.41 0.46
N VAL A 113 -3.87 -12.38 0.17
CA VAL A 113 -3.23 -13.21 1.19
C VAL A 113 -2.27 -12.40 2.06
N SER A 114 -1.40 -11.58 1.47
CA SER A 114 -0.45 -10.75 2.23
C SER A 114 -1.15 -9.77 3.15
N PHE A 115 -2.28 -9.18 2.70
CA PHE A 115 -3.08 -8.29 3.51
C PHE A 115 -3.67 -9.00 4.75
N VAL A 116 -4.32 -10.15 4.53
CA VAL A 116 -4.89 -10.97 5.61
C VAL A 116 -3.82 -11.47 6.58
N LEU A 117 -2.65 -11.86 6.06
CA LEU A 117 -1.54 -12.34 6.87
C LEU A 117 -0.96 -11.23 7.76
N SER A 118 -0.82 -9.99 7.25
CA SER A 118 -0.38 -8.84 8.06
C SER A 118 -1.32 -8.58 9.23
N TRP A 119 -2.63 -8.60 8.97
CA TRP A 119 -3.65 -8.44 10.02
C TRP A 119 -3.63 -9.56 11.05
N THR A 120 -3.59 -10.81 10.58
CA THR A 120 -3.56 -11.98 11.46
C THR A 120 -2.31 -11.95 12.35
N ASN A 121 -1.16 -11.54 11.80
CA ASN A 121 0.08 -11.41 12.56
C ASN A 121 -0.03 -10.34 13.65
N ASN A 122 -0.61 -9.17 13.36
CA ASN A 122 -0.84 -8.14 14.37
C ASN A 122 -1.79 -8.62 15.48
N LEU A 123 -2.90 -9.27 15.12
CA LEU A 123 -3.84 -9.82 16.10
C LEU A 123 -3.21 -10.91 16.96
N CYS A 124 -2.43 -11.80 16.36
CA CYS A 124 -1.70 -12.85 17.06
C CYS A 124 -0.67 -12.25 18.03
N PHE A 125 0.12 -11.27 17.58
CA PHE A 125 1.09 -10.58 18.42
C PHE A 125 0.45 -9.88 19.61
N SER A 126 -0.68 -9.19 19.39
CA SER A 126 -1.44 -8.56 20.47
C SER A 126 -2.01 -9.59 21.44
N SER A 127 -2.50 -10.73 20.94
CA SER A 127 -3.00 -11.83 21.78
C SER A 127 -1.89 -12.46 22.62
N LEU A 128 -0.69 -12.63 22.05
CA LEU A 128 0.49 -13.13 22.77
C LEU A 128 0.93 -12.16 23.87
N ILE A 129 0.87 -10.85 23.63
CA ILE A 129 1.14 -9.84 24.66
C ILE A 129 0.12 -9.97 25.79
N CYS A 130 -1.18 -10.06 25.48
CA CYS A 130 -2.22 -10.24 26.49
C CYS A 130 -2.03 -11.52 27.31
N PHE A 131 -1.58 -12.60 26.67
CA PHE A 131 -1.32 -13.86 27.37
C PHE A 131 -0.09 -13.77 28.30
N LYS A 132 0.98 -13.11 27.85
CA LYS A 132 2.24 -12.95 28.60
C LYS A 132 2.12 -11.92 29.73
N ILE A 133 1.32 -10.88 29.54
CA ILE A 133 1.14 -9.75 30.47
C ILE A 133 -0.38 -9.49 30.60
N PRO A 134 -1.12 -10.27 31.39
CA PRO A 134 -2.58 -10.16 31.50
C PRO A 134 -3.03 -8.78 31.98
N GLU A 135 -2.23 -8.12 32.81
CA GLU A 135 -2.47 -6.77 33.33
C GLU A 135 -2.60 -5.74 32.21
N ALA A 136 -1.82 -5.89 31.13
CA ALA A 136 -1.85 -5.01 29.96
C ALA A 136 -3.19 -5.09 29.21
N CYS A 137 -3.94 -6.19 29.34
CA CYS A 137 -5.24 -6.38 28.70
C CYS A 137 -6.41 -6.35 29.68
N SER A 138 -6.18 -5.90 30.91
CA SER A 138 -7.27 -5.57 31.84
C SER A 138 -8.06 -4.35 31.35
N ILE A 139 -9.32 -4.21 31.78
CA ILE A 139 -10.25 -3.15 31.32
C ILE A 139 -9.63 -1.75 31.48
N SER A 140 -8.85 -1.53 32.55
CA SER A 140 -8.17 -0.26 32.82
C SER A 140 -7.08 0.07 31.79
N TYR A 141 -6.39 -0.95 31.26
CA TYR A 141 -5.31 -0.79 30.27
C TYR A 141 -5.78 -1.03 28.82
N LEU A 142 -7.00 -1.53 28.62
CA LEU A 142 -7.60 -1.77 27.30
C LEU A 142 -7.64 -0.49 26.45
N TYR A 143 -7.88 0.65 27.09
CA TYR A 143 -7.83 1.99 26.48
C TYR A 143 -6.42 2.44 26.06
N SER A 144 -5.36 1.83 26.61
CA SER A 144 -3.96 2.06 26.21
C SER A 144 -3.51 1.10 25.10
N VAL A 145 -4.04 -0.14 25.06
CA VAL A 145 -3.66 -1.16 24.07
C VAL A 145 -4.45 -1.02 22.76
N SER A 146 -5.73 -0.63 22.81
CA SER A 146 -6.55 -0.49 21.60
C SER A 146 -6.04 0.57 20.61
N PRO A 147 -5.56 1.76 21.03
CA PRO A 147 -5.00 2.74 20.11
C PRO A 147 -3.68 2.27 19.50
N LEU A 148 -2.87 1.51 20.25
CA LEU A 148 -1.63 0.91 19.75
C LEU A 148 -1.89 -0.12 18.65
N LEU A 149 -2.90 -0.97 18.85
CA LEU A 149 -3.30 -1.97 17.86
C LEU A 149 -3.89 -1.28 16.62
N LEU A 150 -4.78 -0.32 16.82
CA LEU A 150 -5.37 0.48 15.74
C LEU A 150 -4.27 1.21 14.94
N HIS A 151 -3.28 1.78 15.64
CA HIS A 151 -2.12 2.42 15.02
C HIS A 151 -1.36 1.46 14.09
N ARG A 152 -1.00 0.27 14.56
CA ARG A 152 -0.31 -0.72 13.71
C ARG A 152 -1.12 -1.10 12.49
N LEU A 153 -2.43 -1.32 12.65
CA LEU A 153 -3.31 -1.63 11.53
C LEU A 153 -3.41 -0.47 10.52
N THR A 154 -3.51 0.78 11.00
CA THR A 154 -3.51 1.96 10.12
C THR A 154 -2.19 2.09 9.37
N CYS A 155 -1.04 1.91 10.03
CA CYS A 155 0.27 2.00 9.39
C CYS A 155 0.48 0.90 8.34
N ASP A 156 0.07 -0.34 8.64
CA ASP A 156 0.10 -1.44 7.69
C ASP A 156 -0.74 -1.13 6.45
N ALA A 157 -1.96 -0.63 6.62
CA ALA A 157 -2.83 -0.22 5.52
C ALA A 157 -2.23 0.92 4.68
N GLY A 158 -1.51 1.85 5.30
CA GLY A 158 -0.78 2.92 4.61
C GLY A 158 0.37 2.37 3.76
N ARG A 159 1.26 1.58 4.39
CA ARG A 159 2.43 0.93 3.76
C ARG A 159 2.02 -0.05 2.66
N TYR A 160 0.82 -0.62 2.74
CA TYR A 160 0.30 -1.56 1.75
C TYR A 160 0.28 -1.01 0.32
N THR A 161 0.15 0.31 0.17
CA THR A 161 0.29 1.02 -1.10
C THR A 161 1.56 0.64 -1.84
N LEU A 162 2.69 0.61 -1.14
CA LEU A 162 3.98 0.30 -1.72
C LEU A 162 4.07 -1.15 -2.14
N ILE A 163 3.49 -2.07 -1.37
CA ILE A 163 3.38 -3.50 -1.73
C ILE A 163 2.58 -3.64 -3.03
N MET A 164 1.47 -2.90 -3.17
CA MET A 164 0.68 -2.88 -4.41
C MET A 164 1.51 -2.38 -5.60
N PHE A 165 2.28 -1.31 -5.45
CA PHE A 165 3.13 -0.78 -6.52
C PHE A 165 4.24 -1.76 -6.91
N LEU A 166 5.02 -2.24 -5.94
CA LEU A 166 6.11 -3.16 -6.19
C LEU A 166 5.62 -4.49 -6.78
N GLY A 167 4.50 -5.01 -6.29
CA GLY A 167 3.90 -6.24 -6.81
C GLY A 167 3.49 -6.11 -8.28
N LEU A 168 2.92 -4.96 -8.67
CA LEU A 168 2.57 -4.68 -10.06
C LEU A 168 3.81 -4.53 -10.94
N LEU A 169 4.81 -3.77 -10.50
CA LEU A 169 6.07 -3.58 -11.22
C LEU A 169 6.79 -4.91 -11.44
N HIS A 170 6.89 -5.72 -10.39
CA HIS A 170 7.46 -7.07 -10.48
C HIS A 170 6.70 -7.95 -11.47
N SER A 171 5.37 -7.90 -11.48
CA SER A 171 4.54 -8.66 -12.41
C SER A 171 4.76 -8.26 -13.87
N ARG A 172 4.84 -6.95 -14.15
CA ARG A 172 5.13 -6.40 -15.48
C ARG A 172 6.56 -6.68 -15.94
N ALA A 173 7.55 -6.57 -15.06
CA ALA A 173 8.93 -6.94 -15.35
C ALA A 173 9.05 -8.45 -15.65
N LYS A 174 8.35 -9.29 -14.89
CA LYS A 174 8.27 -10.73 -15.15
C LYS A 174 7.62 -11.05 -16.49
N LEU A 175 6.60 -10.29 -16.89
CA LEU A 175 5.98 -10.41 -18.21
C LEU A 175 6.95 -10.09 -19.34
N LEU A 176 7.66 -8.97 -19.22
CA LEU A 176 8.66 -8.55 -20.20
C LEU A 176 9.78 -9.60 -20.35
N ARG A 177 10.24 -10.16 -19.22
CA ARG A 177 11.21 -11.25 -19.21
C ARG A 177 10.67 -12.51 -19.88
N ASN A 178 9.47 -12.95 -19.51
CA ASN A 178 8.86 -14.14 -20.11
C ASN A 178 8.67 -14.00 -21.61
N TYR A 179 8.34 -12.79 -22.10
CA TYR A 179 8.23 -12.52 -23.53
C TYR A 179 9.55 -12.70 -24.27
N LEU A 180 10.67 -12.28 -23.67
CA LEU A 180 12.02 -12.53 -24.20
C LEU A 180 12.36 -14.02 -24.17
N ASP A 181 12.11 -14.69 -23.03
CA ASP A 181 12.48 -16.10 -22.83
C ASP A 181 11.67 -17.05 -23.74
N THR A 182 10.42 -16.71 -24.07
CA THR A 182 9.55 -17.52 -24.95
C THR A 182 9.75 -17.24 -26.44
N LYS A 183 10.34 -16.11 -26.82
CA LYS A 183 10.81 -15.88 -28.19
C LYS A 183 12.08 -16.70 -28.42
N SER A 184 11.92 -17.88 -29.00
CA SER A 184 13.00 -18.84 -29.20
C SER A 184 14.24 -18.22 -29.86
N ALA A 185 15.43 -18.73 -29.52
CA ALA A 185 16.70 -18.39 -30.16
C ALA A 185 16.72 -18.64 -31.69
N ASN A 186 15.76 -19.43 -32.20
CA ASN A 186 15.61 -19.76 -33.62
C ASN A 186 14.57 -18.89 -34.35
N THR A 187 13.89 -17.98 -33.65
CA THR A 187 13.01 -17.00 -34.29
C THR A 187 13.88 -15.86 -34.79
N ALA A 188 13.97 -15.68 -36.11
CA ALA A 188 14.68 -14.53 -36.67
C ALA A 188 14.09 -13.25 -36.04
N TRP A 189 14.94 -12.49 -35.35
CA TRP A 189 14.57 -11.21 -34.76
C TRP A 189 14.31 -10.22 -35.89
N ASP A 190 13.10 -10.25 -36.42
CA ASP A 190 12.70 -9.30 -37.44
C ASP A 190 12.65 -7.89 -36.86
N ARG A 191 12.78 -6.87 -37.70
CA ARG A 191 12.79 -5.47 -37.26
C ARG A 191 11.51 -5.10 -36.49
N TYR A 192 10.41 -5.79 -36.75
CA TYR A 192 9.12 -5.60 -36.09
C TYR A 192 9.15 -6.08 -34.63
N SER A 193 9.72 -7.25 -34.36
CA SER A 193 9.85 -7.85 -33.03
C SER A 193 10.68 -7.02 -32.08
N VAL A 194 11.80 -6.48 -32.57
CA VAL A 194 12.67 -5.55 -31.84
C VAL A 194 11.90 -4.27 -31.50
N LYS A 195 11.22 -3.68 -32.50
CA LYS A 195 10.42 -2.46 -32.30
C LYS A 195 9.30 -2.67 -31.30
N GLN A 196 8.62 -3.82 -31.35
CA GLN A 196 7.56 -4.16 -30.40
C GLN A 196 8.11 -4.27 -28.97
N TYR A 197 9.27 -4.89 -28.79
CA TYR A 197 9.93 -4.97 -27.49
C TYR A 197 10.32 -3.59 -26.94
N ILE A 198 10.93 -2.74 -27.77
CA ILE A 198 11.28 -1.36 -27.39
C ILE A 198 10.02 -0.60 -26.93
N ASN A 199 8.93 -0.68 -27.69
CA ASN A 199 7.67 -0.02 -27.32
C ASN A 199 7.11 -0.54 -25.99
N MET A 200 7.21 -1.85 -25.72
CA MET A 200 6.78 -2.43 -24.44
C MET A 200 7.65 -1.95 -23.27
N TYR A 201 8.96 -1.90 -23.48
CA TYR A 201 9.91 -1.37 -22.49
C TYR A 201 9.65 0.11 -22.20
N GLU A 202 9.52 0.95 -23.23
CA GLU A 202 9.20 2.37 -23.09
C GLU A 202 7.86 2.60 -22.38
N SER A 203 6.85 1.80 -22.70
CA SER A 203 5.55 1.88 -22.03
C SER A 203 5.66 1.51 -20.54
N PHE A 204 6.51 0.53 -20.21
CA PHE A 204 6.79 0.14 -18.84
C PHE A 204 7.55 1.25 -18.08
N THR A 205 8.62 1.81 -18.65
CA THR A 205 9.39 2.89 -18.03
C THR A 205 8.57 4.16 -17.84
N ASN A 206 7.75 4.55 -18.82
CA ASN A 206 6.84 5.68 -18.69
C ASN A 206 5.84 5.48 -17.54
N THR A 207 5.40 4.24 -17.33
CA THR A 207 4.51 3.91 -16.21
C THR A 207 5.24 4.00 -14.86
N ILE A 208 6.52 3.59 -14.80
CA ILE A 208 7.36 3.77 -13.61
C ILE A 208 7.49 5.25 -13.28
N ASP A 209 7.77 6.12 -14.25
CA ASP A 209 7.94 7.55 -14.00
C ASP A 209 6.67 8.20 -13.44
N ILE A 210 5.50 7.83 -13.96
CA ILE A 210 4.19 8.30 -13.45
C ILE A 210 3.91 7.75 -12.05
N SER A 211 4.33 6.51 -11.77
CA SER A 211 4.10 5.82 -10.48
C SER A 211 5.22 6.00 -9.46
N ALA A 212 6.28 6.73 -9.78
CA ALA A 212 7.45 6.91 -8.92
C ALA A 212 7.15 7.77 -7.69
N VAL A 213 6.21 8.72 -7.78
CA VAL A 213 5.87 9.66 -6.69
C VAL A 213 5.59 8.95 -5.35
N PRO A 214 4.71 7.94 -5.26
CA PRO A 214 4.48 7.18 -4.01
C PRO A 214 5.68 6.34 -3.55
N VAL A 215 6.55 5.88 -4.46
CA VAL A 215 7.72 5.06 -4.13
C VAL A 215 8.87 5.92 -3.59
N LYS A 216 9.03 7.14 -4.11
CA LYS A 216 10.02 8.12 -3.67
C LYS A 216 9.76 8.64 -2.24
N LEU A 217 8.56 8.43 -1.72
CA LEU A 217 8.14 8.84 -0.38
C LEU A 217 7.82 7.59 0.43
N THR A 218 8.84 6.91 0.92
CA THR A 218 8.66 5.77 1.84
C THR A 218 9.21 6.14 3.21
N VAL A 219 8.42 5.87 4.26
CA VAL A 219 8.85 6.05 5.65
C VAL A 219 8.74 4.72 6.37
N SER A 220 9.82 4.34 7.04
CA SER A 220 9.83 3.18 7.92
C SER A 220 10.46 3.55 9.26
N TYR A 221 9.85 3.05 10.33
CA TYR A 221 10.36 3.13 11.68
C TYR A 221 10.78 1.74 12.10
N SER A 222 11.99 1.61 12.64
CA SER A 222 12.47 0.37 13.24
C SER A 222 12.88 0.63 14.67
N MET A 223 12.49 -0.27 15.57
CA MET A 223 12.86 -0.23 16.97
C MET A 223 13.80 -1.39 17.24
N PHE A 224 15.11 -1.11 17.26
CA PHE A 224 16.10 -1.96 17.89
C PHE A 224 16.55 -1.22 19.15
N SER A 225 16.33 -1.82 20.32
CA SER A 225 16.76 -1.33 21.66
C SER A 225 18.06 -0.49 21.67
N PRO A 226 18.25 0.50 22.56
CA PRO A 226 17.38 1.61 22.95
C PRO A 226 17.54 2.81 21.99
N SER A 227 17.97 2.57 20.75
CA SER A 227 18.14 3.63 19.76
C SER A 227 16.94 3.70 18.82
N LEU A 228 16.49 4.92 18.58
CA LEU A 228 15.28 5.20 17.82
C LEU A 228 15.70 5.74 16.46
N ALA A 229 15.39 4.99 15.39
CA ALA A 229 15.76 5.35 14.03
C ALA A 229 14.51 5.60 13.17
N LEU A 230 14.33 6.88 12.79
CA LEU A 230 13.46 7.30 11.70
C LEU A 230 14.25 7.20 10.39
N SER A 231 13.85 6.34 9.46
CA SER A 231 14.39 6.39 8.09
C SER A 231 13.32 6.94 7.16
N ILE A 232 13.54 8.15 6.63
CA ILE A 232 12.81 8.67 5.49
C ILE A 232 13.71 8.44 4.28
N THR A 233 13.34 7.50 3.41
CA THR A 233 14.11 7.23 2.19
C THR A 233 13.50 8.05 1.06
N LEU A 234 14.16 9.17 0.73
CA LEU A 234 13.91 9.95 -0.48
C LEU A 234 14.83 9.40 -1.58
N SER A 235 14.32 8.51 -2.44
CA SER A 235 15.06 8.10 -3.63
C SER A 235 14.95 9.23 -4.67
N ARG A 236 16.07 9.89 -5.01
CA ARG A 236 16.14 10.89 -6.09
C ARG A 236 15.76 10.25 -7.43
#